data_AF-A0A0Q5JGM2-F1
#
_entry.id   AF-A0A0Q5JGM2-F1
#
_cell.length_a   1.000
_cell.length_b   1.000
_cell.length_c   1.000
_cell.angle_alpha   90.00
_cell.angle_beta   90.00
_cell.angle_gamma   90.00
#
_symmetry.space_group_name_H-M   'P 1'
#
loop_
_entity.id
_entity.type
_entity.pdbx_description
1 polymer ?
#
loop_
_entity_poly.entity_id
_entity_poly.type
_entity_poly.pdbx_seq_one_letter_code
_entity_poly.pdbx_strand_id
1 'polypeptide(L)'
;MPAALALPQYRTAAIRQFHYDEGNPLWEYDRGVMACTFCHVRASGGAPWNPFGEEIRAAFRADAQAGGRVKFPAVLGKVLAAGKDADGDGYADALEVWAKTLPGDPQSHPDQPVAELEEAFGAAGGEALYVPRGGK
;
A
#
# COMPACT_ATOMS: atom_id res chain seq x y z
N MET A 1 -17.02 0.29 26.16
CA MET A 1 -15.86 0.33 25.26
C MET A 1 -16.07 -0.72 24.19
N PRO A 2 -16.20 -0.38 22.90
CA PRO A 2 -16.22 -1.40 21.86
C PRO A 2 -14.86 -2.13 21.90
N ALA A 3 -14.88 -3.46 21.90
CA ALA A 3 -13.65 -4.23 21.82
C ALA A 3 -12.89 -3.83 20.54
N ALA A 4 -11.63 -3.42 20.67
CA ALA A 4 -10.77 -3.19 19.53
C ALA A 4 -10.49 -4.55 18.88
N LEU A 5 -11.32 -4.93 17.91
CA LEU A 5 -11.06 -6.08 17.05
C LEU A 5 -9.72 -5.83 16.34
N ALA A 6 -8.81 -6.81 16.42
CA ALA A 6 -7.52 -6.76 15.74
C ALA A 6 -7.69 -6.40 14.26
N LEU A 7 -6.73 -5.66 13.72
CA LEU A 7 -6.77 -5.26 12.31
C LEU A 7 -6.78 -6.50 11.39
N PRO A 8 -7.47 -6.45 10.23
CA PRO A 8 -7.44 -7.53 9.26
C PRO A 8 -6.00 -7.90 8.83
N GLN A 9 -5.72 -9.18 8.60
CA GLN A 9 -4.37 -9.68 8.27
C GLN A 9 -3.73 -8.98 7.06
N TYR A 10 -4.51 -8.65 6.04
CA TYR A 10 -4.00 -7.92 4.87
C TYR A 10 -3.53 -6.50 5.23
N ARG A 11 -4.23 -5.85 6.16
CA ARG A 11 -3.88 -4.51 6.63
C ARG A 11 -2.61 -4.54 7.47
N THR A 12 -2.46 -5.51 8.37
CA THR A 12 -1.21 -5.65 9.15
C THR A 12 -0.03 -6.04 8.28
N ALA A 13 -0.23 -6.87 7.25
CA ALA A 13 0.79 -7.19 6.27
C ALA A 13 1.24 -5.95 5.48
N ALA A 14 0.30 -5.12 5.01
CA ALA A 14 0.60 -3.88 4.31
C ALA A 14 1.35 -2.88 5.19
N ILE A 15 0.88 -2.64 6.43
CA ILE A 15 1.53 -1.73 7.39
C ILE A 15 3.01 -2.09 7.57
N ARG A 16 3.31 -3.37 7.83
CA ARG A 16 4.69 -3.84 8.00
C ARG A 16 5.52 -3.74 6.73
N GLN A 17 4.90 -4.00 5.58
CA GLN A 17 5.58 -3.91 4.30
C GLN A 17 5.93 -2.46 3.95
N PHE A 18 5.10 -1.50 4.37
CA PHE A 18 5.32 -0.07 4.17
C PHE A 18 6.14 0.59 5.29
N HIS A 19 6.51 -0.18 6.33
CA HIS A 19 7.21 0.30 7.54
C HIS A 19 6.42 1.39 8.30
N TYR A 20 5.09 1.36 8.22
CA TYR A 20 4.21 2.30 8.95
C TYR A 20 4.05 1.92 10.43
N ASP A 21 4.56 0.75 10.82
CA ASP A 21 4.64 0.29 12.21
C ASP A 21 5.77 0.95 13.01
N GLU A 22 6.71 1.63 12.34
CA GLU A 22 7.83 2.28 13.01
C GLU A 22 7.38 3.51 13.83
N GLY A 23 7.88 3.62 15.07
CA GLY A 23 7.59 4.74 15.96
C GLY A 23 6.27 4.66 16.74
N ASN A 24 5.42 3.64 16.49
CA ASN A 24 4.20 3.40 17.26
C ASN A 24 4.19 1.99 17.87
N PRO A 25 4.46 1.82 19.18
CA PRO A 25 4.50 0.50 19.82
C PRO A 25 3.13 -0.21 19.89
N LEU A 26 2.03 0.49 19.60
CA LEU A 26 0.67 -0.04 19.63
C LEU A 26 0.00 -0.01 18.24
N TRP A 27 0.79 0.05 17.16
CA TRP A 27 0.29 0.19 15.79
C TRP A 27 -0.76 -0.85 15.40
N GLU A 28 -0.69 -2.08 15.94
CA GLU A 28 -1.64 -3.17 15.66
C GLU A 28 -3.06 -2.88 16.13
N TYR A 29 -3.23 -1.89 17.03
CA TYR A 29 -4.52 -1.45 17.57
C TYR A 29 -4.92 -0.07 17.06
N ASP A 30 -4.00 0.64 16.39
CA ASP A 30 -4.22 2.02 15.95
C ASP A 30 -4.77 2.06 14.52
N ARG A 31 -6.03 2.48 14.41
CA ARG A 31 -6.70 2.58 13.12
C ARG A 31 -6.19 3.75 12.26
N GLY A 32 -5.44 4.69 12.84
CA GLY A 32 -4.83 5.82 12.15
C GLY A 32 -3.56 5.45 11.38
N VAL A 33 -2.90 4.33 11.72
CA VAL A 33 -1.65 3.91 11.06
C VAL A 33 -1.83 3.66 9.56
N MET A 34 -2.99 3.15 9.15
CA MET A 34 -3.33 2.96 7.73
C MET A 34 -4.83 2.74 7.59
N ALA A 35 -5.60 3.67 7.07
CA ALA A 35 -7.04 3.48 6.90
C ALA A 35 -7.38 2.38 5.87
N CYS A 36 -8.57 1.78 5.95
CA CYS A 36 -9.04 0.85 4.90
C CYS A 36 -9.17 1.54 3.54
N THR A 37 -9.28 2.87 3.52
CA THR A 37 -9.37 3.69 2.31
C THR A 37 -8.12 3.64 1.45
N PHE A 38 -7.01 3.09 1.96
CA PHE A 38 -5.80 2.84 1.18
C PHE A 38 -6.07 1.94 -0.05
N CYS A 39 -6.94 0.94 0.08
CA CYS A 39 -7.28 -0.01 -1.00
C CYS A 39 -8.78 -0.06 -1.33
N HIS A 40 -9.60 0.68 -0.61
CA HIS A 40 -11.06 0.59 -0.69
C HIS A 40 -11.66 1.99 -0.78
N VAL A 41 -12.84 2.12 -1.40
CA VAL A 41 -13.59 3.38 -1.35
C VAL A 41 -14.23 3.55 0.03
N ARG A 42 -14.66 2.45 0.65
CA ARG A 42 -15.34 2.49 1.95
C ARG A 42 -14.32 2.47 3.09
N ALA A 43 -14.49 3.37 4.05
CA ALA A 43 -13.71 3.37 5.29
C ALA A 43 -13.87 2.08 6.12
N SER A 44 -14.97 1.34 5.94
CA SER A 44 -15.16 0.01 6.52
C SER A 44 -14.36 -1.10 5.83
N GLY A 45 -13.77 -0.82 4.66
CA GLY A 45 -13.20 -1.81 3.75
C GLY A 45 -14.26 -2.53 2.90
N GLY A 46 -13.80 -3.53 2.13
CA GLY A 46 -14.63 -4.28 1.19
C GLY A 46 -14.89 -3.53 -0.13
N ALA A 47 -15.72 -4.10 -0.99
CA ALA A 47 -16.09 -3.45 -2.25
C ALA A 47 -16.90 -2.16 -2.01
N PRO A 48 -16.78 -1.13 -2.88
CA PRO A 48 -15.90 -1.07 -4.05
C PRO A 48 -14.45 -0.73 -3.69
N TRP A 49 -13.53 -1.07 -4.61
CA TRP A 49 -12.10 -0.76 -4.49
C TRP A 49 -11.79 0.58 -5.14
N ASN A 50 -10.81 1.30 -4.59
CA ASN A 50 -10.25 2.48 -5.21
C ASN A 50 -9.30 2.05 -6.38
N PRO A 51 -8.75 2.99 -7.18
CA PRO A 51 -7.86 2.64 -8.29
C PRO A 51 -6.68 1.73 -7.88
N PHE A 52 -5.96 2.06 -6.82
CA PHE A 52 -4.88 1.21 -6.28
C PHE A 52 -5.36 -0.19 -5.88
N GLY A 53 -6.51 -0.29 -5.21
CA GLY A 53 -7.13 -1.56 -4.84
C GLY A 53 -7.51 -2.40 -6.06
N GLU A 54 -7.95 -1.77 -7.16
CA GLU A 54 -8.22 -2.47 -8.42
C GLU A 54 -6.94 -3.00 -9.08
N GLU A 55 -5.82 -2.28 -9.00
CA GLU A 55 -4.51 -2.75 -9.48
C GLU A 55 -4.04 -4.01 -8.72
N ILE A 56 -4.17 -4.03 -7.39
CA ILE A 56 -3.90 -5.22 -6.57
C ILE A 56 -4.80 -6.39 -7.01
N ARG A 57 -6.09 -6.14 -7.24
CA ARG A 57 -7.02 -7.18 -7.71
C ARG A 57 -6.69 -7.67 -9.11
N ALA A 58 -6.26 -6.79 -10.00
CA ALA A 58 -5.87 -7.13 -11.36
C ALA A 58 -4.64 -8.06 -11.32
N ALA A 59 -3.66 -7.76 -10.47
CA ALA A 59 -2.49 -8.59 -10.27
C ALA A 59 -2.83 -9.99 -9.73
N PHE A 60 -3.74 -10.10 -8.74
CA PHE A 60 -4.24 -11.40 -8.29
C PHE A 60 -5.00 -12.17 -9.38
N ARG A 61 -5.84 -11.48 -10.16
CA ARG A 61 -6.58 -12.11 -11.27
C ARG A 61 -5.63 -12.65 -12.33
N ALA A 62 -4.60 -11.90 -12.69
CA ALA A 62 -3.58 -12.32 -13.64
C ALA A 62 -2.78 -13.54 -13.13
N ASP A 63 -2.37 -13.54 -11.86
CA ASP A 63 -1.68 -14.70 -11.26
C ASP A 63 -2.57 -15.95 -11.27
N ALA A 64 -3.83 -15.83 -10.86
CA ALA A 64 -4.77 -16.96 -10.86
C ALA A 64 -5.04 -17.51 -12.27
N GLN A 65 -5.15 -16.64 -13.28
CA GLN A 65 -5.30 -17.04 -14.69
C GLN A 65 -4.07 -17.80 -15.21
N ALA A 66 -2.88 -17.49 -14.69
CA ALA A 66 -1.65 -18.22 -14.97
C ALA A 66 -1.49 -19.51 -14.12
N GLY A 67 -2.49 -19.88 -13.32
CA GLY A 67 -2.44 -21.05 -12.43
C GLY A 67 -1.63 -20.82 -11.13
N GLY A 68 -1.30 -19.57 -10.82
CA GLY A 68 -0.55 -19.17 -9.65
C GLY A 68 -1.36 -19.20 -8.34
N ARG A 69 -0.63 -19.02 -7.24
CA ARG A 69 -1.17 -18.94 -5.86
C ARG A 69 -0.40 -17.89 -5.05
N VAL A 70 -0.07 -16.77 -5.68
CA VAL A 70 0.72 -15.70 -5.08
C VAL A 70 0.08 -15.20 -3.79
N LYS A 71 0.91 -14.79 -2.83
CA LYS A 71 0.45 -14.23 -1.55
C LYS A 71 0.38 -12.72 -1.62
N PHE A 72 -0.46 -12.13 -0.78
CA PHE A 72 -0.71 -10.69 -0.76
C PHE A 72 0.56 -9.82 -0.69
N PRO A 73 1.54 -10.09 0.19
CA PRO A 73 2.76 -9.26 0.21
C PRO A 73 3.51 -9.25 -1.13
N ALA A 74 3.58 -10.41 -1.80
CA ALA A 74 4.23 -10.52 -3.10
C ALA A 74 3.45 -9.80 -4.20
N VAL A 75 2.12 -9.82 -4.17
CA VAL A 75 1.30 -9.00 -5.07
C VAL A 75 1.53 -7.52 -4.82
N LEU A 76 1.49 -7.10 -3.56
CA LEU A 76 1.64 -5.71 -3.18
C LEU A 76 3.01 -5.16 -3.59
N GLY A 77 4.08 -5.92 -3.34
CA GLY A 77 5.43 -5.55 -3.78
C GLY A 77 5.53 -5.48 -5.31
N LYS A 78 4.88 -6.39 -6.03
CA LYS A 78 4.85 -6.37 -7.51
C LYS A 78 4.08 -5.15 -8.06
N VAL A 79 2.97 -4.77 -7.43
CA VAL A 79 2.19 -3.59 -7.83
C VAL A 79 3.03 -2.33 -7.64
N LEU A 80 3.65 -2.17 -6.47
CA LEU A 80 4.50 -1.00 -6.20
C LEU A 80 5.73 -0.95 -7.10
N ALA A 81 6.39 -2.09 -7.34
CA ALA A 81 7.53 -2.18 -8.25
C ALA A 81 7.17 -1.98 -9.73
N ALA A 82 5.88 -1.90 -10.09
CA ALA A 82 5.45 -1.64 -11.47
C ALA A 82 5.59 -0.15 -11.85
N GLY A 83 5.83 0.75 -10.89
CA GLY A 83 6.00 2.19 -11.14
C GLY A 83 4.75 2.82 -11.75
N LYS A 84 3.56 2.30 -11.40
CA LYS A 84 2.28 2.87 -11.83
C LYS A 84 1.90 4.06 -10.95
N ASP A 85 1.05 4.90 -11.51
CA ASP A 85 0.31 5.96 -10.85
C ASP A 85 -1.17 5.58 -11.03
N ALA A 86 -1.76 4.96 -10.00
CA ALA A 86 -3.04 4.29 -10.13
C ALA A 86 -4.22 5.27 -10.22
N ASP A 87 -4.13 6.43 -9.58
CA ASP A 87 -5.20 7.44 -9.60
C ASP A 87 -4.97 8.61 -10.58
N GLY A 88 -3.76 8.70 -11.15
CA GLY A 88 -3.42 9.60 -12.25
C GLY A 88 -3.04 11.01 -11.81
N ASP A 89 -2.58 11.19 -10.59
CA ASP A 89 -2.23 12.51 -10.02
C ASP A 89 -0.80 12.97 -10.34
N GLY A 90 0.01 12.11 -10.97
CA GLY A 90 1.39 12.36 -11.34
C GLY A 90 2.44 11.80 -10.38
N TYR A 91 2.04 11.12 -9.30
CA TYR A 91 2.93 10.43 -8.37
C TYR A 91 2.79 8.92 -8.55
N ALA A 92 3.93 8.21 -8.58
CA ALA A 92 3.87 6.74 -8.59
C ALA A 92 3.38 6.20 -7.24
N ASP A 93 2.62 5.10 -7.26
CA ASP A 93 2.04 4.46 -6.06
C ASP A 93 3.08 4.23 -4.95
N ALA A 94 4.31 3.86 -5.34
CA ALA A 94 5.42 3.62 -4.41
C ALA A 94 5.92 4.92 -3.75
N LEU A 95 5.94 6.03 -4.48
CA LEU A 95 6.30 7.34 -3.95
C LEU A 95 5.25 7.84 -2.96
N GLU A 96 3.97 7.62 -3.26
CA GLU A 96 2.88 7.97 -2.38
C GLU A 96 2.88 7.16 -1.08
N VAL A 97 3.11 5.84 -1.19
CA VAL A 97 3.32 5.00 0.00
C VAL A 97 4.51 5.52 0.81
N TRP A 98 5.60 5.96 0.18
CA TRP A 98 6.74 6.51 0.88
C TRP A 98 6.43 7.85 1.57
N ALA A 99 5.69 8.72 0.89
CA ALA A 99 5.24 10.03 1.36
C ALA A 99 4.07 9.97 2.36
N LYS A 100 3.54 8.77 2.64
CA LYS A 100 2.37 8.54 3.50
C LYS A 100 1.08 9.18 2.99
N THR A 101 0.91 9.18 1.67
CA THR A 101 -0.32 9.58 0.98
C THR A 101 -1.09 8.35 0.48
N LEU A 102 -2.16 8.53 -0.30
CA LEU A 102 -3.12 7.47 -0.62
C LEU A 102 -3.14 7.23 -2.14
N PRO A 103 -2.54 6.14 -2.65
CA PRO A 103 -2.35 5.94 -4.09
C PRO A 103 -3.60 5.60 -4.90
N GLY A 104 -4.77 5.72 -4.29
CA GLY A 104 -6.05 5.56 -4.96
C GLY A 104 -6.97 6.74 -4.72
N ASP A 105 -6.43 7.88 -4.33
CA ASP A 105 -7.16 9.12 -4.11
C ASP A 105 -6.32 10.30 -4.63
N PRO A 106 -6.66 10.85 -5.81
CA PRO A 106 -5.86 11.89 -6.47
C PRO A 106 -5.91 13.24 -5.73
N GLN A 107 -6.69 13.33 -4.64
CA GLN A 107 -6.68 14.49 -3.74
C GLN A 107 -5.72 14.32 -2.56
N SER A 108 -5.18 13.12 -2.37
CA SER A 108 -4.23 12.78 -1.32
C SER A 108 -2.88 12.53 -1.96
N HIS A 109 -2.18 13.60 -2.31
CA HIS A 109 -0.90 13.57 -2.99
C HIS A 109 0.19 14.29 -2.18
N PRO A 110 1.48 14.02 -2.43
CA PRO A 110 2.57 14.75 -1.78
C PRO A 110 2.53 16.26 -2.12
N ASP A 111 2.97 17.08 -1.18
CA ASP A 111 3.16 18.53 -1.41
C ASP A 111 4.52 18.85 -2.07
N GLN A 112 5.44 17.87 -2.07
CA GLN A 112 6.80 18.02 -2.58
C GLN A 112 6.87 17.74 -4.09
N PRO A 113 7.76 18.41 -4.85
CA PRO A 113 7.98 18.09 -6.25
C PRO A 113 8.37 16.62 -6.45
N VAL A 114 7.80 15.97 -7.47
CA VAL A 114 8.06 14.56 -7.80
C VAL A 114 9.56 14.25 -7.84
N ALA A 115 10.37 15.09 -8.50
CA ALA A 115 11.82 14.85 -8.64
C ALA A 115 12.57 14.82 -7.29
N GLU A 116 12.19 15.69 -6.34
CA GLU A 116 12.80 15.69 -5.00
C GLU A 116 12.38 14.46 -4.20
N LEU A 117 11.12 14.06 -4.35
CA LEU A 117 10.55 12.89 -3.70
C LEU A 117 11.20 11.60 -4.24
N GLU A 118 11.40 11.50 -5.56
CA GLU A 118 12.09 10.41 -6.24
C GLU A 118 13.55 10.27 -5.79
N GLU A 119 14.28 11.39 -5.70
CA GLU A 119 15.67 11.39 -5.23
C GLU A 119 15.76 10.85 -3.79
N ALA A 120 14.91 11.35 -2.90
CA ALA A 120 14.91 10.95 -1.51
C ALA A 120 14.42 9.50 -1.32
N PHE A 121 13.41 9.06 -2.09
CA PHE A 121 12.95 7.68 -2.13
C PHE A 121 14.05 6.75 -2.62
N GLY A 122 14.74 7.09 -3.71
CA GLY A 122 15.87 6.34 -4.24
C GLY A 122 17.02 6.22 -3.24
N ALA A 123 17.38 7.31 -2.56
CA ALA A 123 18.40 7.32 -1.51
C ALA A 123 18.04 6.43 -0.31
N ALA A 124 16.75 6.31 0.01
CA ALA A 124 16.24 5.44 1.07
C ALA A 124 16.19 3.95 0.67
N GLY A 125 16.37 3.62 -0.62
CA GLY A 125 16.35 2.25 -1.14
C GLY A 125 15.26 1.97 -2.17
N GLY A 126 14.44 2.97 -2.53
CA GLY A 126 13.43 2.88 -3.57
C GLY A 126 12.42 1.75 -3.37
N GLU A 127 11.97 1.15 -4.46
CA GLU A 127 10.96 0.08 -4.45
C GLU A 127 11.46 -1.18 -3.72
N ALA A 128 12.78 -1.34 -3.55
CA ALA A 128 13.35 -2.45 -2.79
C ALA A 128 12.92 -2.43 -1.31
N LEU A 129 12.53 -1.26 -0.79
CA LEU A 129 11.94 -1.12 0.55
C LEU A 129 10.66 -1.93 0.72
N TYR A 130 9.91 -2.11 -0.36
CA TYR A 130 8.59 -2.76 -0.37
C TYR A 130 8.65 -4.20 -0.85
N VAL A 131 9.84 -4.75 -1.13
CA VAL A 131 9.97 -6.18 -1.39
C VAL A 131 9.66 -6.94 -0.10
N PRO A 132 8.76 -7.94 -0.11
CA PRO A 132 8.46 -8.73 1.07
C PRO A 132 9.73 -9.35 1.65
N ARG A 133 10.10 -8.98 2.88
CA ARG A 133 11.21 -9.62 3.58
C ARG A 133 10.81 -11.08 3.81
N GLY A 134 11.58 -12.00 3.20
CA GLY A 134 11.36 -13.44 3.12
C GLY A 134 10.33 -14.02 4.10
N GLY A 135 9.13 -14.27 3.60
CA GLY A 135 8.15 -15.10 4.30
C GLY A 135 8.64 -16.54 4.30
N LYS A 136 8.94 -17.08 5.49
CA LYS A 136 8.85 -18.52 5.71
C LYS A 136 7.38 -18.92 5.85
#